data_AF-A0A853C0P6-F1
#
_entry.id   AF-A0A853C0P6-F1
#
_cell.length_a   1.000
_cell.length_b   1.000
_cell.length_c   1.000
_cell.angle_alpha   90.00
_cell.angle_beta   90.00
_cell.angle_gamma   90.00
#
_symmetry.space_group_name_H-M   'P 1'
#
loop_
_entity.id
_entity.type
_entity.pdbx_description
1 polymer ?
#
loop_
_entity_poly.entity_id
_entity_poly.type
_entity_poly.pdbx_seq_one_letter_code
_entity_poly.pdbx_strand_id
1 'polypeptide(L)' 'MSDGAVDVRREVLQMLLEKIEEDRFPSSTMMDMAEKLLGPDELSAYTAILLDKVRETRFPSMDMLRRVSAYA' A
#
# COMPACT_ATOMS: atom_id res chain seq x y z
N MET A 1 -10.68 11.08 -28.61
CA MET A 1 -11.07 10.90 -27.20
C MET A 1 -11.20 9.41 -27.02
N SER A 2 -10.11 8.73 -26.69
CA SER A 2 -10.15 7.28 -26.48
C SER A 2 -11.04 7.03 -25.27
N ASP A 3 -11.98 6.11 -25.45
CA ASP A 3 -13.02 5.73 -24.50
C ASP A 3 -12.46 5.62 -23.08
N GLY A 4 -13.09 6.33 -22.14
CA GLY A 4 -12.68 6.44 -20.74
C GLY A 4 -12.92 5.16 -19.96
N ALA A 5 -12.31 4.06 -20.39
CA ALA A 5 -12.36 2.80 -19.66
C ALA A 5 -11.70 3.02 -18.30
N VAL A 6 -12.49 2.83 -17.24
CA VAL A 6 -12.00 2.83 -15.87
C VAL A 6 -10.82 1.87 -15.77
N ASP A 7 -9.67 2.37 -15.32
CA ASP A 7 -8.54 1.52 -14.99
C ASP A 7 -8.85 0.81 -13.67
N VAL A 8 -9.55 -0.32 -13.76
CA VAL A 8 -9.99 -1.12 -12.60
C VAL A 8 -8.81 -1.49 -11.70
N ARG A 9 -7.60 -1.67 -12.26
CA ARG A 9 -6.40 -1.92 -11.47
C ARG A 9 -6.07 -0.72 -10.58
N ARG A 10 -6.12 0.52 -11.11
CA ARG A 10 -5.92 1.75 -10.32
C ARG A 10 -6.96 1.92 -9.24
N GLU A 11 -8.23 1.73 -9.57
CA GLU A 11 -9.32 1.90 -8.59
C GLU A 11 -9.20 0.89 -7.44
N VAL A 12 -8.88 -0.37 -7.74
CA VAL A 12 -8.67 -1.40 -6.72
C VAL A 12 -7.45 -1.07 -5.87
N LEU A 13 -6.34 -0.66 -6.50
CA LEU A 13 -5.13 -0.27 -5.76
C LEU A 13 -5.40 0.92 -4.85
N GLN A 14 -6.06 1.97 -5.34
CA GLN A 14 -6.39 3.15 -4.54
C GLN A 14 -7.22 2.77 -3.31
N MET A 15 -8.30 2.01 -3.50
CA MET A 15 -9.14 1.52 -2.41
C MET A 15 -8.35 0.67 -1.38
N LEU A 16 -7.39 -0.12 -1.83
CA LEU A 16 -6.51 -0.89 -0.93
C LEU A 16 -5.57 0.03 -0.16
N LEU A 17 -4.96 1.03 -0.81
CA LEU A 17 -4.07 1.99 -0.15
C LEU A 17 -4.80 2.80 0.92
N GLU A 18 -6.00 3.29 0.61
CA GLU A 18 -6.87 4.01 1.57
C GLU A 18 -7.17 3.15 2.79
N LYS A 19 -7.60 1.89 2.59
CA LYS A 19 -7.86 0.96 3.70
C LYS A 19 -6.61 0.66 4.52
N ILE A 20 -5.48 0.44 3.84
CA ILE A 20 -4.22 0.19 4.53
C ILE A 20 -3.92 1.40 5.40
N GLU A 21 -3.94 2.62 4.86
CA GLU A 21 -3.68 3.88 5.57
C GLU A 21 -4.58 4.07 6.80
N GLU A 22 -5.89 3.86 6.68
CA GLU A 22 -6.84 4.05 7.78
C GLU A 22 -6.75 2.96 8.87
N ASP A 23 -6.43 1.73 8.49
CA ASP A 23 -6.40 0.61 9.44
C ASP A 23 -5.18 0.68 10.36
N ARG A 24 -5.42 0.65 11.68
CA ARG A 24 -4.36 0.54 12.70
C ARG A 24 -3.51 -0.73 12.52
N PHE A 25 -4.17 -1.82 12.12
CA PHE A 25 -3.54 -3.11 11.85
C PHE A 25 -4.02 -3.59 10.47
N PRO A 26 -3.38 -3.12 9.38
CA PRO A 26 -3.84 -3.44 8.04
C PRO A 26 -3.72 -4.94 7.75
N SER A 27 -4.68 -5.46 6.98
CA SER A 27 -4.68 -6.86 6.57
C SER A 27 -3.46 -7.17 5.70
N SER A 28 -2.66 -8.17 6.09
CA SER A 28 -1.53 -8.63 5.29
C SER A 28 -1.95 -9.10 3.91
N THR A 29 -3.11 -9.75 3.79
CA THR A 29 -3.66 -10.19 2.50
C THR A 29 -4.01 -9.01 1.59
N MET A 30 -4.51 -7.90 2.14
CA MET A 30 -4.77 -6.68 1.36
C MET A 30 -3.47 -6.01 0.92
N MET A 31 -2.47 -5.96 1.80
CA MET A 31 -1.14 -5.45 1.47
C MET A 31 -0.48 -6.28 0.36
N ASP A 32 -0.50 -7.60 0.45
CA ASP A 32 0.03 -8.50 -0.58
C ASP A 32 -0.65 -8.29 -1.94
N MET A 33 -1.95 -7.96 -1.93
CA MET A 33 -2.69 -7.65 -3.14
C MET A 33 -2.31 -6.29 -3.70
N ALA A 34 -2.20 -5.26 -2.85
CA ALA A 34 -1.76 -3.93 -3.25
C ALA A 34 -0.37 -3.99 -3.91
N GLU A 35 0.57 -4.69 -3.29
CA GLU A 35 1.95 -4.86 -3.78
C GLU A 35 2.03 -5.47 -5.18
N LYS A 36 1.11 -6.40 -5.52
CA LYS A 36 1.02 -7.00 -6.86
C LYS A 36 0.45 -6.04 -7.91
N LEU A 37 -0.26 -5.00 -7.49
CA LEU A 37 -0.91 -4.02 -8.36
C LEU A 37 -0.11 -2.72 -8.50
N LEU A 38 0.93 -2.52 -7.67
CA LEU A 38 1.78 -1.34 -7.70
C LEU A 38 2.41 -1.14 -9.08
N GLY A 39 2.27 0.08 -9.60
CA GLY A 39 3.11 0.60 -10.66
C GLY A 39 4.22 1.49 -10.11
N PRO A 40 5.09 2.01 -10.98
CA PRO A 40 6.18 2.91 -10.59
C PRO A 40 5.68 4.18 -9.88
N ASP A 41 4.51 4.69 -10.26
CA ASP A 41 3.96 5.94 -9.74
C ASP A 41 3.40 5.75 -8.31
N GLU A 42 2.76 4.61 -8.05
CA GLU A 42 2.07 4.34 -6.78
C GLU A 42 3.02 3.80 -5.69
N LEU A 43 4.21 3.33 -6.08
CA LEU A 43 5.20 2.78 -5.15
C LEU A 43 5.55 3.78 -4.04
N SER A 44 5.81 5.04 -4.41
CA SER A 44 6.20 6.09 -3.46
C SER A 44 5.13 6.34 -2.39
N ALA A 45 3.86 6.36 -2.80
CA ALA A 45 2.73 6.55 -1.89
C ALA A 45 2.60 5.35 -0.93
N TYR A 46 2.70 4.13 -1.45
CA TYR A 46 2.63 2.93 -0.63
C TYR A 46 3.75 2.87 0.42
N THR A 47 4.99 3.14 0.02
CA THR A 47 6.13 3.14 0.95
C THR A 47 6.01 4.22 2.03
N ALA A 48 5.46 5.39 1.68
CA ALA A 48 5.18 6.44 2.66
C ALA A 48 4.16 5.98 3.72
N ILE A 49 3.03 5.41 3.29
CA ILE A 49 2.00 4.86 4.19
C ILE A 49 2.61 3.81 5.14
N LEU A 50 3.40 2.87 4.60
CA LEU A 50 4.03 1.84 5.44
C LEU A 50 5.01 2.43 6.45
N LEU A 51 5.81 3.41 6.04
CA LEU A 51 6.80 4.05 6.91
C LEU A 51 6.13 4.82 8.04
N ASP A 52 5.06 5.55 7.75
CA ASP A 52 4.32 6.29 8.77
C ASP A 52 3.66 5.35 9.77
N LYS A 53 3.10 4.22 9.32
CA LYS A 53 2.60 3.18 10.24
C LYS A 53 3.68 2.59 11.14
N VAL A 54 4.86 2.33 10.60
CA VAL A 54 6.00 1.83 11.38
C VAL A 54 6.43 2.86 12.43
N ARG A 55 6.37 4.15 12.12
CA ARG A 55 6.70 5.24 13.05
C ARG A 55 5.66 5.42 14.16
N GLU A 56 4.39 5.26 13.83
CA GLU A 56 3.28 5.45 14.79
C GLU A 56 3.11 4.27 15.75
N THR A 57 3.55 3.08 15.37
CA THR A 57 3.45 1.90 16.23
C THR A 57 4.63 1.79 17.20
N ARG A 58 4.33 1.50 18.47
CA ARG A 58 5.35 1.23 19.49
C ARG A 58 6.12 -0.07 19.24
N PHE A 59 5.46 -1.04 18.61
CA PHE A 59 6.01 -2.38 18.36
C PHE A 59 5.69 -2.78 16.92
N PRO A 60 6.48 -2.32 15.93
CA PRO A 60 6.27 -2.72 14.54
C PRO A 60 6.54 -4.21 14.39
N SER A 61 5.69 -4.88 13.60
CA SER A 61 5.94 -6.28 13.26
C SER A 61 7.13 -6.40 12.32
N MET A 62 7.82 -7.53 12.36
CA MET A 62 8.87 -7.84 11.39
C MET A 62 8.34 -7.89 9.96
N ASP A 63 7.05 -8.17 9.77
CA ASP A 63 6.40 -8.13 8.45
C ASP A 63 6.40 -6.70 7.89
N MET A 64 5.93 -5.72 8.65
CA MET A 64 5.92 -4.30 8.25
C MET A 64 7.32 -3.76 7.96
N LEU A 65 8.30 -4.10 8.81
CA LEU A 65 9.69 -3.67 8.61
C LEU A 65 10.29 -4.26 7.32
N ARG A 66 9.99 -5.52 6.99
CA ARG A 66 10.43 -6.14 5.74
C ARG A 66 9.79 -5.49 4.52
N ARG A 67 8.49 -5.19 4.57
CA ARG A 67 7.78 -4.50 3.47
C ARG A 67 8.38 -3.13 3.20
N VAL A 68 8.62 -2.30 4.22
CA VAL A 68 9.28 -0.99 4.05
C VAL A 68 10.68 -1.13 3.46
N SER A 69 11.48 -2.06 3.99
CA SER A 69 12.87 -2.26 3.57
C SER A 69 13.01 -2.84 2.16
N ALA A 70 11.96 -3.48 1.62
CA ALA A 70 11.98 -4.01 0.26
C ALA A 70 12.00 -2.92 -0.83
N TYR A 71 11.67 -1.68 -0.46
CA TYR A 71 11.56 -0.54 -1.36
C TYR A 71 12.47 0.64 -0.96
N ALA A 72 13.43 0.38 -0.05
CA ALA A 72 14.42 1.34 0.43
C ALA A 72 15.68 1.38 -0.45
#